data_AF-A0A9E4E2W6-F1
#
_entry.id   AF-A0A9E4E2W6-F1
#
_cell.length_a   1.000
_cell.length_b   1.000
_cell.length_c   1.000
_cell.angle_alpha   90.00
_cell.angle_beta   90.00
_cell.angle_gamma   90.00
#
_symmetry.space_group_name_H-M   'P 1'
#
loop_
_entity.id
_entity.type
_entity.pdbx_description
1 polymer ?
#
loop_
_entity_poly.entity_id
_entity_poly.type
_entity_poly.pdbx_seq_one_letter_code
_entity_poly.pdbx_strand_id
1 'polypeptide(L)' 'TNGPAEGINSRIKTVKVRSRGFRNRERFANAILFHLGGLDLYPDGLPA' A
#
# COMPACT_ATOMS: atom_id res chain seq x y z
N THR A 1 -18.20 1.33 -15.20
CA THR A 1 -16.80 1.67 -15.50
C THR A 1 -15.92 1.19 -14.37
N ASN A 2 -14.95 0.32 -14.67
CA ASN A 2 -14.07 -0.30 -13.66
C ASN A 2 -12.88 0.58 -13.24
N GLY A 3 -12.81 1.83 -13.73
CA GLY A 3 -11.68 2.74 -13.52
C GLY A 3 -11.22 2.90 -12.07
N PRO A 4 -12.11 3.09 -11.08
CA PRO A 4 -11.69 3.16 -9.67
C PRO A 4 -11.00 1.87 -9.19
N ALA A 5 -11.53 0.70 -9.57
CA ALA A 5 -10.95 -0.59 -9.22
C ALA A 5 -9.62 -0.84 -9.94
N GLU A 6 -9.50 -0.45 -11.21
CA GLU A 6 -8.27 -0.53 -12.00
C GLU A 6 -7.15 0.36 -11.41
N GLY A 7 -7.51 1.53 -10.89
CA GLY A 7 -6.59 2.41 -10.18
C GLY A 7 -6.02 1.76 -8.92
N ILE A 8 -6.86 1.12 -8.10
CA ILE A 8 -6.43 0.39 -6.90
C ILE A 8 -5.53 -0.80 -7.29
N ASN A 9 -5.93 -1.59 -8.28
CA ASN A 9 -5.14 -2.73 -8.76
C ASN A 9 -3.76 -2.32 -9.27
N SER A 10 -3.68 -1.17 -9.96
CA SER A 10 -2.42 -0.59 -10.42
C SER A 10 -1.51 -0.22 -9.26
N ARG A 11 -2.02 0.42 -8.21
CA ARG A 11 -1.26 0.77 -6.99
C ARG A 11 -0.75 -0.46 -6.25
N ILE A 12 -1.58 -1.50 -6.09
CA ILE A 12 -1.18 -2.78 -5.48
C ILE A 12 -0.05 -3.44 -6.29
N LYS A 13 -0.15 -3.43 -7.62
CA LYS A 13 0.90 -3.95 -8.51
C LYS A 13 2.22 -3.19 -8.32
N THR A 14 2.17 -1.87 -8.18
CA THR A 14 3.35 -1.04 -7.89
C THR A 14 4.04 -1.46 -6.60
N VAL A 15 3.29 -1.67 -5.50
CA VAL A 15 3.85 -2.16 -4.22
C VAL A 15 4.56 -3.50 -4.44
N LYS A 16 3.91 -4.44 -5.14
CA LYS A 16 4.48 -5.76 -5.43
C LYS A 16 5.81 -5.69 -6.19
N VAL A 17 5.88 -4.87 -7.25
CA VAL A 17 7.08 -4.73 -8.09
C VAL A 17 8.22 -4.08 -7.30
N ARG A 18 7.94 -3.02 -6.54
CA ARG A 18 8.97 -2.28 -5.78
C ARG A 18 9.59 -3.11 -4.66
N SER A 19 8.81 -4.00 -4.03
CA SER A 19 9.31 -4.83 -2.93
C SER A 19 10.21 -6.00 -3.37
N ARG A 20 10.31 -6.30 -4.68
CA ARG A 20 11.15 -7.39 -5.22
C ARG A 20 10.85 -8.78 -4.63
N GLY A 21 9.64 -8.97 -4.09
CA GLY A 21 9.17 -10.23 -3.51
C GLY A 21 8.80 -10.13 -2.04
N PHE A 22 7.82 -10.93 -1.62
CA PHE A 22 7.42 -11.07 -0.22
C PHE A 22 7.59 -12.53 0.20
N ARG A 23 8.07 -12.74 1.42
CA ARG A 23 8.29 -14.10 1.96
C ARG A 23 6.98 -14.88 2.17
N ASN A 24 5.87 -14.16 2.41
CA ASN A 24 4.54 -14.76 2.57
C ASN A 24 3.45 -13.75 2.18
N ARG A 25 2.19 -14.24 2.11
CA ARG A 25 1.02 -13.42 1.74
C ARG A 25 0.68 -12.36 2.79
N GLU A 26 0.86 -12.68 4.06
CA GLU A 26 0.58 -11.77 5.17
C GLU A 26 1.45 -10.50 5.10
N ARG A 27 2.74 -10.64 4.81
CA ARG A 27 3.65 -9.49 4.61
C ARG A 27 3.24 -8.64 3.41
N PHE A 28 2.73 -9.26 2.35
CA PHE A 28 2.21 -8.50 1.21
C PHE A 28 0.94 -7.73 1.58
N ALA A 29 0.01 -8.35 2.32
CA ALA A 29 -1.19 -7.70 2.82
C ALA A 29 -0.87 -6.52 3.75
N ASN A 30 0.05 -6.72 4.70
CA ASN A 30 0.51 -5.66 5.61
C ASN A 30 1.15 -4.50 4.84
N ALA A 31 1.94 -4.78 3.81
CA ALA A 31 2.51 -3.73 2.97
C ALA A 31 1.42 -2.96 2.20
N ILE A 32 0.39 -3.64 1.69
CA ILE A 32 -0.75 -2.96 1.04
C ILE A 32 -1.44 -2.02 2.03
N LEU A 33 -1.76 -2.51 3.24
CA LEU A 33 -2.40 -1.71 4.28
C LEU A 33 -1.53 -0.52 4.71
N PHE A 34 -0.22 -0.72 4.85
CA PHE A 34 0.70 0.36 5.21
C PHE A 34 0.70 1.50 4.17
N HIS A 35 0.72 1.18 2.87
CA HIS A 35 0.82 2.21 1.82
C HIS A 35 -0.54 2.76 1.37
N LEU A 36 -1.60 1.96 1.44
CA LEU A 36 -2.91 2.26 0.85
C LEU A 36 -4.04 2.31 1.88
N GLY A 37 -3.78 1.96 3.14
CA GLY A 37 -4.79 1.87 4.22
C GLY A 37 -5.06 3.17 4.98
N GLY A 38 -4.44 4.29 4.59
CA GLY A 38 -4.75 5.60 5.18
C GLY A 38 -4.29 5.76 6.63
N LEU A 39 -3.18 5.11 7.00
CA LEU A 39 -2.55 5.31 8.31
C LEU A 39 -2.06 6.75 8.44
N ASP A 40 -2.25 7.35 9.61
CA ASP A 40 -1.51 8.56 9.97
C ASP A 40 -0.08 8.16 10.32
N LEU A 41 0.85 8.51 9.43
CA LEU A 41 2.26 8.14 9.54
C LEU A 41 3.10 9.26 10.16
N TYR A 42 2.49 10.40 10.46
CA TYR A 42 3.18 11.52 11.09
C TYR A 42 3.23 11.30 12.62
N PRO A 43 4.38 11.58 13.26
CA PRO A 43 4.45 11.53 14.71
C PRO A 43 3.58 12.64 15.31
N ASP A 44 2.85 12.32 16.37
CA ASP A 44 2.06 13.26 17.16
C ASP A 44 2.96 14.37 17.73
N GLY A 45 3.13 15.47 16.99
CA GLY A 45 3.93 16.61 17.42
C GLY A 45 4.73 17.33 16.34
N LEU A 46 4.85 16.78 15.12
CA LEU A 46 5.37 17.58 13.99
C LEU A 46 4.20 18.21 13.21
N PRO A 47 4.19 19.53 12.98
CA PRO A 47 3.23 20.12 12.05
C PRO A 47 3.45 19.56 10.63
N ALA A 48 2.35 19.24 9.95
CA ALA A 48 2.32 18.70 8.60
C ALA A 48 2.86 19.66 7.53
#